data_AF-A0A3D5BFI1-F1
#
_entry.id   AF-A0A3D5BFI1-F1
#
_cell.length_a   1.000
_cell.length_b   1.000
_cell.length_c   1.000
_cell.angle_alpha   90.00
_cell.angle_beta   90.00
_cell.angle_gamma   90.00
#
_symmetry.space_group_name_H-M   'P 1'
#
loop_
_entity.id
_entity.type
_entity.pdbx_description
1 polymer ?
#
loop_
_entity_poly.entity_id
_entity_poly.type
_entity_poly.pdbx_seq_one_letter_code
_entity_poly.pdbx_strand_id
1 'polypeptide(L)'
;MLKLSEVPAGAVVICEIFHLFEHSGIYIGEGQIVELQGTGLVRSVSINRFFDNRSGNHLLAACNRAGEVLISPECAQRAVSQIFTYQRYDLLTNNCHRFTQACVSGRSLPITSFFDLKTELSHFWRTEVSWLQVDIHR
;
A
#
# COMPACT_ATOMS: atom_id res chain seq x y z
N MET A 1 2.05 -8.10 17.00
CA MET A 1 2.82 -7.35 15.98
C MET A 1 3.37 -8.37 15.01
N LEU A 2 3.20 -8.16 13.71
CA LEU A 2 3.67 -9.04 12.64
C LEU A 2 5.14 -8.73 12.35
N LYS A 3 6.05 -9.71 12.28
CA LYS A 3 7.45 -9.40 11.93
C LYS A 3 7.55 -9.03 10.47
N LEU A 4 8.45 -8.11 10.10
CA LEU A 4 8.69 -7.76 8.70
C LEU A 4 9.03 -8.98 7.83
N SER A 5 9.74 -9.97 8.38
CA SER A 5 10.07 -11.23 7.70
C SER A 5 8.85 -12.10 7.37
N GLU A 6 7.72 -11.85 8.02
CA GLU A 6 6.46 -12.58 7.82
C GLU A 6 5.52 -11.84 6.86
N VAL A 7 5.86 -10.62 6.43
CA VAL A 7 5.07 -9.86 5.45
C VAL A 7 5.36 -10.42 4.05
N PRO A 8 4.37 -11.02 3.35
CA PRO A 8 4.56 -11.49 2.00
C PRO A 8 4.68 -10.34 1.00
N ALA A 9 5.47 -10.55 -0.06
CA ALA A 9 5.47 -9.65 -1.21
C ALA A 9 4.07 -9.60 -1.85
N GLY A 10 3.65 -8.39 -2.26
CA GLY A 10 2.30 -8.11 -2.73
C GLY A 10 1.33 -7.62 -1.64
N ALA A 11 1.78 -7.57 -0.38
CA ALA A 11 0.97 -7.01 0.71
C ALA A 11 0.72 -5.52 0.49
N VAL A 12 -0.53 -5.10 0.70
CA VAL A 12 -0.87 -3.68 0.80
C VAL A 12 -0.38 -3.17 2.14
N VAL A 13 0.38 -2.08 2.12
CA VAL A 13 0.87 -1.42 3.33
C VAL A 13 0.47 0.04 3.36
N ILE A 14 0.29 0.56 4.57
CA ILE A 14 0.05 1.98 4.81
C ILE A 14 0.94 2.53 5.93
N CYS A 15 1.11 3.84 5.92
CA CYS A 15 1.57 4.62 7.06
C CYS A 15 0.66 5.83 7.26
N GLU A 16 0.61 6.34 8.49
CA GLU A 16 -0.16 7.54 8.81
C GLU A 16 0.59 8.83 8.44
N ILE A 17 -0.16 9.87 8.13
CA ILE A 17 0.26 11.24 7.92
C ILE A 17 -0.59 12.11 8.85
N PHE A 18 0.06 12.68 9.88
CA PHE A 18 -0.49 13.58 10.88
C PHE A 18 -1.77 13.06 11.56
N HIS A 19 -1.88 11.73 11.70
CA HIS A 19 -3.04 11.01 12.24
C HIS A 19 -4.37 11.31 11.52
N LEU A 20 -4.32 11.90 10.33
CA LEU A 20 -5.49 12.37 9.60
C LEU A 20 -5.59 11.77 8.19
N PHE A 21 -4.46 11.41 7.60
CA PHE A 21 -4.38 10.83 6.27
C PHE A 21 -3.51 9.59 6.26
N GLU A 22 -3.70 8.75 5.27
CA GLU A 22 -2.89 7.56 5.05
C GLU A 22 -2.13 7.69 3.73
N HIS A 23 -0.93 7.13 3.70
CA HIS A 23 -0.22 6.88 2.46
C HIS A 23 -0.12 5.38 2.23
N SER A 24 -0.43 4.94 1.01
CA SER A 24 -0.51 3.52 0.67
C SER A 24 0.51 3.12 -0.40
N GLY A 25 0.95 1.88 -0.32
CA GLY A 25 1.84 1.27 -1.30
C GLY A 25 1.79 -0.25 -1.25
N ILE A 26 2.62 -0.88 -2.08
CA ILE A 26 2.74 -2.33 -2.19
C ILE A 26 4.11 -2.77 -1.68
N TYR A 27 4.15 -3.59 -0.64
CA TYR A 27 5.37 -4.22 -0.19
C TYR A 27 5.82 -5.27 -1.21
N ILE A 28 7.08 -5.23 -1.64
CA ILE A 28 7.61 -6.14 -2.69
C ILE A 28 8.71 -7.08 -2.17
N GLY A 29 8.92 -7.13 -0.85
CA GLY A 29 9.98 -7.91 -0.23
C GLY A 29 11.22 -7.08 0.14
N GLU A 30 12.11 -7.66 0.93
CA GLU A 30 13.43 -7.08 1.29
C GLU A 30 13.37 -5.64 1.83
N GLY A 31 12.31 -5.29 2.55
CA GLY A 31 12.15 -3.93 3.11
C GLY A 31 11.85 -2.86 2.05
N GLN A 32 11.40 -3.24 0.86
CA GLN A 32 11.06 -2.34 -0.25
C GLN A 32 9.55 -2.22 -0.45
N ILE A 33 9.11 -1.01 -0.73
CA ILE A 33 7.71 -0.65 -0.99
C ILE A 33 7.64 0.14 -2.29
N VAL A 34 6.74 -0.25 -3.18
CA VAL A 34 6.40 0.56 -4.36
C VAL A 34 5.28 1.53 -4.01
N GLU A 35 5.50 2.80 -4.32
CA GLU A 35 4.53 3.88 -4.12
C GLU A 35 4.42 4.75 -5.37
N LEU A 36 3.24 5.35 -5.55
CA LEU A 36 3.07 6.54 -6.39
C LEU A 36 3.33 7.78 -5.53
N GLN A 37 4.43 8.49 -5.81
CA GLN A 37 4.79 9.72 -5.11
C GLN A 37 3.93 10.89 -5.60
N GLY A 38 3.71 11.91 -4.75
CA GLY A 38 2.97 13.13 -5.11
C GLY A 38 3.53 13.95 -6.29
N THR A 39 4.76 13.67 -6.74
CA THR A 39 5.33 14.23 -7.98
C THR A 39 4.80 13.55 -9.23
N GLY A 40 4.19 12.37 -9.09
CA GLY A 40 3.73 11.51 -10.18
C GLY A 40 4.66 10.34 -10.52
N LEU A 41 5.85 10.28 -9.91
CA LEU A 41 6.78 9.17 -10.14
C LEU A 41 6.37 7.93 -9.34
N VAL A 42 6.26 6.79 -10.01
CA VAL A 42 6.21 5.49 -9.33
C VAL A 42 7.62 5.02 -9.02
N ARG A 43 7.88 4.71 -7.75
CA ARG A 43 9.23 4.38 -7.26
C ARG A 43 9.19 3.25 -6.25
N SER A 44 10.28 2.49 -6.18
CA SER A 44 10.57 1.59 -5.05
C SER A 44 11.37 2.37 -4.01
N VAL A 45 10.96 2.29 -2.75
CA VAL A 45 11.59 2.96 -1.62
C VAL A 45 11.76 2.01 -0.45
N SER A 46 12.77 2.25 0.40
CA SER A 46 12.86 1.56 1.68
C SER A 46 11.73 1.98 2.62
N ILE A 47 11.44 1.16 3.64
CA ILE A 47 10.46 1.50 4.69
C ILE A 47 10.74 2.88 5.32
N ASN A 48 12.00 3.20 5.63
CA ASN A 48 12.34 4.52 6.18
C ASN A 48 11.96 5.66 5.21
N ARG A 49 12.28 5.51 3.91
CA ARG A 49 11.90 6.49 2.88
C ARG A 49 10.38 6.53 2.64
N PHE A 50 9.66 5.45 2.93
CA PHE A 50 8.20 5.42 2.92
C PHE A 50 7.60 6.22 4.09
N PHE A 51 8.36 6.50 5.15
CA PHE A 51 7.97 7.44 6.21
C PHE A 51 8.48 8.86 5.99
N ASP A 52 9.55 9.07 5.22
CA ASP A 52 10.13 10.41 5.00
C ASP A 52 9.07 11.46 4.60
N ASN A 53 9.13 12.62 5.26
CA ASN A 53 8.17 13.73 5.12
C ASN A 53 6.71 13.38 5.46
N ARG A 54 6.50 12.27 6.17
CA ARG A 54 5.24 11.85 6.77
C ARG A 54 5.51 11.73 8.28
N SER A 55 4.53 12.09 9.11
CA SER A 55 4.69 12.04 10.57
C SER A 55 4.46 10.65 11.16
N GLY A 56 3.99 9.69 10.37
CA GLY A 56 3.86 8.29 10.78
C GLY A 56 5.21 7.59 10.90
N ASN A 57 5.30 6.72 11.90
CA ASN A 57 6.45 5.88 12.23
C ASN A 57 6.09 4.38 12.31
N HIS A 58 4.87 4.04 11.88
CA HIS A 58 4.34 2.69 11.91
C HIS A 58 3.96 2.23 10.51
N LEU A 59 4.43 1.05 10.14
CA LEU A 59 4.00 0.36 8.94
C LEU A 59 2.85 -0.58 9.32
N LEU A 60 1.74 -0.48 8.61
CA LEU A 60 0.56 -1.31 8.81
C LEU A 60 0.31 -2.14 7.55
N ALA A 61 0.12 -3.45 7.67
CA ALA A 61 -0.21 -4.34 6.57
C ALA A 61 -1.70 -4.68 6.57
N ALA A 62 -2.31 -4.73 5.38
CA ALA A 62 -3.71 -5.15 5.22
C ALA A 62 -3.86 -6.64 5.58
N CYS A 63 -4.80 -6.96 6.48
CA CYS A 63 -5.05 -8.32 6.94
C CYS A 63 -6.56 -8.63 7.04
N ASN A 64 -6.90 -9.91 7.10
CA ASN A 64 -8.27 -10.34 7.40
C ASN A 64 -8.53 -10.34 8.92
N ARG A 65 -9.75 -10.76 9.32
CA ARG A 65 -10.16 -10.88 10.73
C ARG A 65 -9.33 -11.85 11.57
N ALA A 66 -8.68 -12.83 10.94
CA ALA A 66 -7.79 -13.77 11.63
C ALA A 66 -6.36 -13.20 11.81
N GLY A 67 -6.09 -11.99 11.30
CA GLY A 67 -4.77 -11.37 11.32
C GLY A 67 -3.84 -11.86 10.21
N GLU A 68 -4.36 -12.60 9.22
CA GLU A 68 -3.57 -13.09 8.09
C GLU A 68 -3.43 -11.99 7.04
N VAL A 69 -2.20 -11.72 6.59
CA VAL A 69 -1.94 -10.69 5.58
C VAL A 69 -2.58 -11.06 4.24
N LEU A 70 -3.30 -10.10 3.66
CA LEU A 70 -3.98 -10.27 2.40
C LEU A 70 -3.05 -9.95 1.23
N ILE A 71 -2.99 -10.86 0.26
CA ILE A 71 -2.21 -10.70 -0.98
C ILE A 71 -3.04 -11.11 -2.21
N SER A 72 -2.66 -10.56 -3.37
CA SER A 72 -3.06 -11.07 -4.68
C SER A 72 -1.79 -11.56 -5.40
N PRO A 73 -1.81 -12.72 -6.07
CA PRO A 73 -0.60 -13.33 -6.65
C PRO A 73 0.19 -12.42 -7.58
N GLU A 74 -0.49 -11.60 -8.39
CA GLU A 74 0.14 -10.72 -9.38
C GLU A 74 0.35 -9.30 -8.87
N CYS A 75 -0.02 -9.00 -7.61
CA CYS A 75 0.03 -7.65 -7.05
C CYS A 75 1.45 -7.07 -7.05
N ALA A 76 2.42 -7.84 -6.54
CA ALA A 76 3.82 -7.45 -6.54
C ALA A 76 4.35 -7.23 -7.97
N GLN A 77 4.03 -8.13 -8.89
CA GLN A 77 4.47 -8.02 -10.29
C GLN A 77 3.91 -6.77 -10.96
N ARG A 78 2.62 -6.45 -10.77
CA ARG A 78 2.00 -5.23 -11.29
C ARG A 78 2.65 -3.98 -10.71
N ALA A 79 2.91 -3.94 -9.41
CA ALA A 79 3.59 -2.82 -8.77
C ALA A 79 5.01 -2.63 -9.33
N VAL A 80 5.80 -3.70 -9.41
CA VAL A 80 7.17 -3.69 -9.95
C VAL A 80 7.19 -3.22 -11.40
N SER A 81 6.25 -3.68 -12.23
CA SER A 81 6.18 -3.29 -13.65
C SER A 81 5.94 -1.80 -13.89
N GLN A 82 5.47 -1.08 -12.85
CA GLN A 82 5.21 0.35 -12.91
C GLN A 82 6.38 1.20 -12.41
N ILE A 83 7.44 0.61 -11.86
CA ILE A 83 8.59 1.39 -11.36
C ILE A 83 9.22 2.21 -12.50
N PHE A 84 9.58 3.46 -12.21
CA PHE A 84 10.09 4.45 -13.16
C PHE A 84 9.08 4.95 -14.21
N THR A 85 7.80 4.58 -14.10
CA THR A 85 6.76 5.24 -14.89
C THR A 85 6.33 6.55 -14.24
N TYR A 86 5.85 7.47 -15.07
CA TYR A 86 5.28 8.73 -14.64
C TYR A 86 3.76 8.69 -14.83
N GLN A 87 3.02 9.06 -13.79
CA GLN A 87 1.57 9.20 -13.79
C GLN A 87 1.23 10.57 -13.23
N ARG A 88 0.40 11.35 -13.94
CA ARG A 88 0.01 12.69 -13.45
C ARG A 88 -0.72 12.55 -12.11
N TYR A 89 -0.08 12.96 -11.03
CA TYR A 89 -0.65 12.85 -9.69
C TYR A 89 -1.81 13.83 -9.51
N ASP A 90 -2.91 13.35 -8.93
CA ASP A 90 -4.07 14.15 -8.56
C ASP A 90 -4.70 13.55 -7.30
N LEU A 91 -4.95 14.40 -6.30
CA LEU A 91 -5.43 13.91 -4.99
C LEU A 91 -6.77 13.19 -5.07
N LEU A 92 -7.63 13.55 -6.03
CA LEU A 92 -8.98 13.01 -6.14
C LEU A 92 -9.08 11.88 -7.16
N THR A 93 -8.32 11.98 -8.25
CA THR A 93 -8.50 11.13 -9.42
C THR A 93 -7.29 10.26 -9.73
N ASN A 94 -6.09 10.56 -9.22
CA ASN A 94 -4.91 9.72 -9.48
C ASN A 94 -3.89 9.81 -8.34
N ASN A 95 -4.26 9.21 -7.22
CA ASN A 95 -3.53 9.25 -5.95
C ASN A 95 -2.89 7.88 -5.63
N CYS A 96 -2.17 7.81 -4.51
CA CYS A 96 -1.52 6.57 -4.05
C CYS A 96 -2.51 5.42 -3.78
N HIS A 97 -3.74 5.72 -3.35
CA HIS A 97 -4.77 4.72 -3.07
C HIS A 97 -5.29 4.07 -4.35
N ARG A 98 -5.55 4.87 -5.39
CA ARG A 98 -5.93 4.36 -6.72
C ARG A 98 -4.83 3.49 -7.31
N PHE A 99 -3.57 3.93 -7.21
CA PHE A 99 -2.43 3.14 -7.64
C PHE A 99 -2.37 1.78 -6.92
N THR A 100 -2.49 1.79 -5.60
CA THR A 100 -2.47 0.58 -4.75
C THR A 100 -3.60 -0.37 -5.14
N GLN A 101 -4.83 0.13 -5.28
CA GLN A 101 -5.99 -0.68 -5.66
C GLN A 101 -5.82 -1.28 -7.08
N ALA A 102 -5.27 -0.52 -8.02
CA ALA A 102 -4.98 -1.00 -9.36
C ALA A 102 -3.92 -2.11 -9.36
N CYS A 103 -2.91 -2.01 -8.48
CA CYS A 103 -1.94 -3.08 -8.28
C CYS A 103 -2.60 -4.34 -7.69
N VAL A 104 -3.55 -4.22 -6.77
CA VAL A 104 -4.24 -5.39 -6.18
C VAL A 104 -5.20 -6.05 -7.17
N SER A 105 -6.02 -5.27 -7.86
CA SER A 105 -7.12 -5.81 -8.67
C SER A 105 -6.78 -6.01 -10.15
N GLY A 106 -5.74 -5.35 -10.65
CA GLY A 106 -5.47 -5.24 -12.08
C GLY A 106 -6.48 -4.37 -12.84
N ARG A 107 -7.34 -3.62 -12.15
CA ARG A 107 -8.41 -2.79 -12.73
C ARG A 107 -8.17 -1.30 -12.43
N SER A 108 -8.71 -0.43 -13.26
CA SER A 108 -8.71 1.02 -13.00
C SER A 108 -10.04 1.44 -12.38
N LEU A 109 -10.12 1.43 -11.04
CA LEU A 109 -11.30 1.89 -10.31
C LEU A 109 -11.17 3.37 -9.89
N PRO A 110 -12.29 4.09 -9.73
CA PRO A 110 -12.29 5.45 -9.20
C PRO A 110 -12.12 5.44 -7.67
N ILE A 111 -10.86 5.48 -7.20
CA ILE A 111 -10.52 5.53 -5.78
C ILE A 111 -10.10 6.95 -5.41
N THR A 112 -10.87 7.61 -4.56
CA THR A 112 -10.63 9.01 -4.17
C THR A 112 -9.95 9.10 -2.81
N SER A 113 -10.30 8.20 -1.90
CA SER A 113 -9.89 8.26 -0.49
C SER A 113 -9.40 6.91 0.03
N PHE A 114 -8.82 6.94 1.23
CA PHE A 114 -8.48 5.72 1.96
C PHE A 114 -9.71 4.87 2.30
N PHE A 115 -10.87 5.51 2.56
CA PHE A 115 -12.13 4.81 2.77
C PHE A 115 -12.54 4.00 1.53
N ASP A 116 -12.41 4.60 0.34
CA ASP A 116 -12.70 3.91 -0.92
C ASP A 116 -11.75 2.72 -1.13
N LEU A 117 -10.45 2.91 -0.84
CA LEU A 117 -9.47 1.83 -0.90
C LEU A 117 -9.88 0.67 0.02
N LYS A 118 -10.14 0.95 1.30
CA LYS A 118 -10.53 -0.08 2.27
C LYS A 118 -11.79 -0.82 1.84
N THR A 119 -12.77 -0.10 1.31
CA THR A 119 -14.03 -0.65 0.81
C THR A 119 -13.79 -1.59 -0.36
N GLU A 120 -13.04 -1.16 -1.37
CA GLU A 120 -12.75 -1.96 -2.56
C GLU A 120 -11.84 -3.16 -2.28
N LEU A 121 -10.87 -3.03 -1.37
CA LEU A 121 -10.07 -4.16 -0.92
C LEU A 121 -10.94 -5.21 -0.21
N SER A 122 -11.89 -4.77 0.62
CA SER A 122 -12.83 -5.67 1.31
C SER A 122 -13.75 -6.40 0.32
N HIS A 123 -14.23 -5.70 -0.71
CA HIS A 123 -14.99 -6.31 -1.80
C HIS A 123 -14.15 -7.30 -2.61
N PHE A 124 -12.91 -6.95 -2.94
CA PHE A 124 -12.01 -7.79 -3.73
C PHE A 124 -11.70 -9.11 -3.03
N TRP A 125 -11.29 -9.08 -1.77
CA TRP A 125 -10.97 -10.28 -0.99
C TRP A 125 -12.18 -10.95 -0.32
N ARG A 126 -13.37 -10.36 -0.45
CA ARG A 126 -14.63 -10.84 0.17
C ARG A 126 -14.49 -11.08 1.67
N THR A 127 -13.76 -10.19 2.33
CA THR A 127 -13.51 -10.22 3.77
C THR A 127 -13.36 -8.81 4.29
N GLU A 128 -13.58 -8.61 5.58
CA GLU A 128 -13.31 -7.32 6.20
C GLU A 128 -11.80 -7.09 6.28
N VAL A 129 -11.32 -5.98 5.70
CA VAL A 129 -9.92 -5.58 5.78
C VAL A 129 -9.66 -4.80 7.06
N SER A 130 -8.70 -5.29 7.84
CA SER A 130 -8.12 -4.62 9.00
C SER A 130 -6.63 -4.33 8.75
N TRP A 131 -5.98 -3.63 9.69
CA TRP A 131 -4.61 -3.16 9.56
C TRP A 131 -3.77 -3.66 10.73
N LEU A 132 -2.74 -4.45 10.44
CA LEU A 132 -1.87 -5.04 11.44
C LEU A 132 -0.51 -4.35 11.43
N GLN A 133 -0.07 -3.88 12.61
CA GLN A 133 1.25 -3.26 12.74
C GLN A 133 2.37 -4.25 12.51
N VAL A 134 3.29 -3.85 11.64
CA VAL A 134 4.51 -4.56 11.29
C VAL A 134 5.64 -4.09 12.21
N ASP A 135 6.32 -5.05 12.83
CA ASP A 135 7.59 -4.83 13.50
C ASP A 135 8.70 -4.73 12.46
N ILE A 136 9.20 -3.51 12.29
CA ILE A 136 10.26 -3.16 11.34
C ILE A 136 11.65 -3.21 12.00
N HIS A 137 11.71 -3.41 13.32
CA HIS A 137 12.94 -3.61 14.05
C HIS A 137 13.24 -5.11 14.11
N ARG A 138 14.54 -5.45 14.15
CA ARG A 138 15.00 -6.82 14.30
C ARG A 138 15.05 -7.21 15.77
#